data_AF-A0A136L3N1-F1
#
_entry.id   AF-A0A136L3N1-F1
#
_cell.length_a   1.000
_cell.length_b   1.000
_cell.length_c   1.000
_cell.angle_alpha   90.00
_cell.angle_beta   90.00
_cell.angle_gamma   90.00
#
_symmetry.space_group_name_H-M   'P 1'
#
loop_
_entity.id
_entity.type
_entity.pdbx_description
1 polymer ?
#
loop_
_entity_poly.entity_id
_entity_poly.type
_entity_poly.pdbx_seq_one_letter_code
_entity_poly.pdbx_strand_id
1 'polypeptide(L)'
;MKLRASTKILVGFIAVIAASYFGYRTVTSYYLQNQKFEPLLPRRVNLLGVDTSKGYHIVVSNQIAHLVQGGGGKFEAPSDRGEKPDLSNAKRIPIREMLRALQGDSNALGRFLMSVNNIDEGDLPPYPVIWPRDQLLKALEGDAELKAKLESDLNIQLDGTPLGVVRTEALEQGIVIELPITVEAKVEGRVKKLVGTLPIPFQTRFARTVFDRYKEKPEITSAIVLGAYREEAQKLLDNPELREDIGGHLKSLLDEENLKRYAEIPESLLNSVTVVVNSDLIDSAGYSERRDRNGKPIYTMELNLNGEGRTRLWQYSRDNLGSQLLLVWDGIAIAAPRISHELVLSQVTISQLTDLTLVQDACEAINQRDE
;
A
#
# COMPACT_ATOMS: atom_id res chain seq x y z
N MET A 1 -38.64 -10.22 -53.48
CA MET A 1 -37.73 -9.08 -53.74
C MET A 1 -36.37 -9.64 -54.17
N LYS A 2 -35.98 -9.57 -55.45
CA LYS A 2 -34.68 -10.07 -55.92
C LYS A 2 -33.60 -9.03 -55.59
N LEU A 3 -32.75 -9.30 -54.60
CA LEU A 3 -31.60 -8.45 -54.28
C LEU A 3 -30.69 -8.31 -55.50
N ARG A 4 -30.31 -7.07 -55.84
CA ARG A 4 -29.37 -6.77 -56.93
C ARG A 4 -28.04 -7.49 -56.65
N ALA A 5 -27.33 -7.90 -57.71
CA ALA A 5 -26.09 -8.66 -57.60
C ALA A 5 -25.03 -7.96 -56.72
N SER A 6 -24.95 -6.63 -56.78
CA SER A 6 -24.09 -5.82 -55.91
C SER A 6 -24.44 -5.93 -54.42
N THR A 7 -25.73 -6.02 -54.07
CA THR A 7 -26.18 -6.18 -52.67
C THR A 7 -25.85 -7.57 -52.13
N LYS A 8 -25.87 -8.61 -52.98
CA LYS A 8 -25.47 -9.97 -52.58
C LYS A 8 -23.97 -10.07 -52.31
N ILE A 9 -23.15 -9.42 -53.14
CA ILE A 9 -21.70 -9.35 -52.95
C ILE A 9 -21.37 -8.57 -51.66
N LEU A 10 -22.04 -7.44 -51.43
CA LEU A 10 -21.85 -6.65 -50.21
C LEU A 10 -22.22 -7.45 -48.94
N VAL A 11 -23.38 -8.12 -48.94
CA VAL A 11 -23.82 -8.96 -47.81
C VAL A 11 -22.86 -10.14 -47.60
N GLY A 12 -22.39 -10.77 -48.68
CA GLY A 12 -21.38 -11.82 -48.60
C GLY A 12 -20.06 -11.32 -48.00
N PHE A 13 -19.60 -10.14 -48.43
CA PHE A 13 -18.36 -9.53 -47.91
C PHE A 13 -18.50 -9.12 -46.43
N ILE A 14 -19.63 -8.53 -46.04
CA ILE A 14 -19.94 -8.22 -44.64
C ILE A 14 -20.00 -9.50 -43.80
N ALA A 15 -20.61 -10.57 -44.32
CA ALA A 15 -20.69 -11.85 -43.62
C ALA A 15 -19.30 -12.50 -43.45
N VAL A 16 -18.42 -12.43 -44.46
CA VAL A 16 -17.04 -12.93 -44.36
C VAL A 16 -16.23 -12.10 -43.37
N ILE A 17 -16.36 -10.77 -43.39
CA ILE A 17 -15.70 -9.89 -42.42
C ILE A 17 -16.20 -10.21 -41.00
N ALA A 18 -17.52 -10.33 -40.82
CA ALA A 18 -18.11 -10.65 -39.53
C ALA A 18 -17.67 -12.03 -39.05
N ALA A 19 -17.74 -13.06 -39.89
CA ALA A 19 -17.29 -14.42 -39.56
C ALA A 19 -15.78 -14.47 -39.24
N SER A 20 -14.95 -13.72 -39.96
CA SER A 20 -13.51 -13.63 -39.68
C SER A 20 -13.26 -12.93 -38.34
N TYR A 21 -13.96 -11.84 -38.07
CA TYR A 21 -13.83 -11.08 -36.82
C TYR A 21 -14.30 -11.90 -35.60
N PHE A 22 -15.51 -12.49 -35.66
CA PHE A 22 -16.06 -13.31 -34.58
C PHE A 22 -15.31 -14.64 -34.42
N GLY A 23 -14.89 -15.26 -35.52
CA GLY A 23 -14.08 -16.49 -35.52
C GLY A 23 -12.71 -16.28 -34.87
N TYR A 24 -11.99 -15.22 -35.27
CA TYR A 24 -10.73 -14.83 -34.65
C TYR A 24 -10.90 -14.57 -33.15
N ARG A 25 -11.92 -13.79 -32.75
CA ARG A 25 -12.19 -13.47 -31.35
C ARG A 25 -12.48 -14.72 -30.51
N THR A 26 -13.25 -15.66 -31.06
CA THR A 26 -13.65 -16.90 -30.37
C THR A 26 -12.49 -17.87 -30.21
N VAL A 27 -11.72 -18.13 -31.27
CA VAL A 27 -10.55 -19.03 -31.22
C VAL A 27 -9.48 -18.46 -30.29
N THR A 28 -9.22 -17.16 -30.39
CA THR A 28 -8.26 -16.46 -29.52
C THR A 28 -8.70 -16.47 -28.06
N SER A 29 -10.00 -16.27 -27.78
CA SER A 29 -10.57 -16.43 -26.43
C SER A 29 -10.34 -17.82 -25.89
N TYR A 30 -10.64 -18.84 -26.69
CA TYR A 30 -10.50 -20.23 -26.29
C TYR A 30 -9.03 -20.58 -26.01
N TYR A 31 -8.11 -20.17 -26.89
CA TYR A 31 -6.68 -20.39 -26.71
C TYR A 31 -6.15 -19.71 -25.44
N LEU A 32 -6.49 -18.43 -25.23
CA LEU A 32 -6.02 -17.68 -24.08
C LEU A 32 -6.64 -18.17 -22.77
N GLN A 33 -7.93 -18.49 -22.72
CA GLN A 33 -8.59 -18.97 -21.50
C GLN A 33 -8.10 -20.35 -21.06
N ASN A 34 -7.59 -21.16 -22.00
CA ASN A 34 -7.02 -22.47 -21.68
C ASN A 34 -5.57 -22.39 -21.17
N GLN A 35 -4.89 -21.24 -21.32
CA GLN A 35 -3.57 -21.02 -20.74
C GLN A 35 -3.72 -20.41 -19.35
N LYS A 36 -3.60 -21.24 -18.33
CA LYS A 36 -3.57 -20.81 -16.93
C LYS A 36 -2.14 -20.75 -16.45
N PHE A 37 -1.76 -19.60 -15.91
CA PHE A 37 -0.45 -19.40 -15.33
C PHE A 37 -0.57 -19.19 -13.83
N GLU A 38 0.42 -19.69 -13.07
CA GLU A 38 0.51 -19.45 -11.63
C GLU A 38 0.74 -17.95 -11.36
N PRO A 39 0.13 -17.34 -10.35
CA PRO A 39 0.40 -15.93 -10.04
C PRO A 39 1.87 -15.65 -9.72
N LEU A 40 2.37 -14.53 -10.22
CA LEU A 40 3.77 -14.13 -10.08
C LEU A 40 4.02 -13.43 -8.75
N LEU A 41 5.17 -13.71 -8.15
CA LEU A 41 5.72 -12.87 -7.09
C LEU A 41 6.35 -11.61 -7.69
N PRO A 42 6.31 -10.49 -6.96
CA PRO A 42 7.09 -9.33 -7.33
C PRO A 42 8.59 -9.66 -7.41
N ARG A 43 9.29 -9.03 -8.34
CA ARG A 43 10.76 -9.03 -8.46
C ARG A 43 11.28 -7.59 -8.45
N ARG A 44 12.53 -7.38 -8.90
CA ARG A 44 13.11 -6.04 -9.04
C ARG A 44 12.33 -5.20 -10.04
N VAL A 45 11.98 -5.75 -11.20
CA VAL A 45 11.13 -5.09 -12.19
C VAL A 45 9.77 -5.76 -12.28
N ASN A 46 8.69 -4.97 -12.29
CA ASN A 46 7.32 -5.46 -12.39
C ASN A 46 6.45 -4.56 -13.27
N LEU A 47 5.55 -5.18 -14.04
CA LEU A 47 4.36 -4.54 -14.58
C LEU A 47 3.16 -4.97 -13.74
N LEU A 48 2.60 -4.03 -13.00
CA LEU A 48 1.49 -4.27 -12.09
C LEU A 48 0.17 -3.82 -12.72
N GLY A 49 -0.82 -4.71 -12.66
CA GLY A 49 -2.22 -4.38 -12.84
C GLY A 49 -2.83 -3.96 -11.51
N VAL A 50 -3.76 -2.99 -11.54
CA VAL A 50 -4.49 -2.52 -10.37
C VAL A 50 -5.98 -2.59 -10.66
N ASP A 51 -6.73 -3.27 -9.79
CA ASP A 51 -8.18 -3.33 -9.84
C ASP A 51 -8.78 -2.01 -9.34
N THR A 52 -9.17 -1.16 -10.30
CA THR A 52 -9.71 0.18 -10.02
C THR A 52 -11.14 0.15 -9.46
N SER A 53 -11.84 -0.98 -9.53
CA SER A 53 -13.19 -1.12 -8.95
C SER A 53 -13.18 -1.03 -7.42
N LYS A 54 -12.02 -1.27 -6.79
CA LYS A 54 -11.80 -1.21 -5.34
C LYS A 54 -11.42 0.19 -4.83
N GLY A 55 -11.52 1.22 -5.66
CA GLY A 55 -11.20 2.61 -5.30
C GLY A 55 -9.71 2.94 -5.28
N TYR A 56 -8.87 2.10 -5.89
CA TYR A 56 -7.44 2.36 -6.07
C TYR A 56 -7.16 2.82 -7.49
N HIS A 57 -6.32 3.84 -7.64
CA HIS A 57 -6.01 4.42 -8.94
C HIS A 57 -4.52 4.66 -9.08
N ILE A 58 -4.04 4.56 -10.32
CA ILE A 58 -2.71 5.01 -10.68
C ILE A 58 -2.84 6.47 -11.12
N VAL A 59 -2.08 7.36 -10.50
CA VAL A 59 -2.05 8.78 -10.87
C VAL A 59 -0.63 9.17 -11.20
N VAL A 60 -0.46 9.86 -12.34
CA VAL A 60 0.83 10.42 -12.74
C VAL A 60 0.83 11.91 -12.43
N SER A 61 1.75 12.34 -11.56
CA SER A 61 1.91 13.75 -11.22
C SER A 61 3.39 14.11 -11.18
N ASN A 62 3.74 15.28 -11.72
CA ASN A 62 5.14 15.72 -11.81
C ASN A 62 6.05 14.63 -12.40
N GLN A 63 5.56 13.91 -13.41
CA GLN A 63 6.25 12.83 -14.12
C GLN A 63 6.54 11.57 -13.28
N ILE A 64 6.02 11.47 -12.06
CA ILE A 64 6.13 10.30 -11.21
C ILE A 64 4.76 9.62 -11.13
N ALA A 65 4.75 8.30 -11.28
CA ALA A 65 3.54 7.51 -11.11
C ALA A 65 3.35 7.16 -9.61
N HIS A 66 2.11 7.27 -9.14
CA HIS A 66 1.73 6.96 -7.77
C HIS A 66 0.53 6.00 -7.78
N LEU A 67 0.55 5.03 -6.89
CA LEU A 67 -0.66 4.29 -6.54
C LEU A 67 -1.34 5.05 -5.40
N VAL A 68 -2.62 5.37 -5.57
CA VAL A 68 -3.40 6.14 -4.59
C VAL A 68 -4.72 5.47 -4.28
N GLN A 69 -5.22 5.68 -3.06
CA GLN A 69 -6.59 5.35 -2.68
C GLN A 69 -7.47 6.59 -2.85
N GLY A 70 -8.51 6.50 -3.67
CA GLY A 70 -9.46 7.59 -3.92
C GLY A 70 -10.71 7.48 -3.05
N GLY A 71 -11.19 8.61 -2.52
CA GLY A 71 -12.58 8.75 -2.08
C GLY A 71 -13.51 8.79 -3.29
N GLY A 72 -14.73 8.28 -3.18
CA GLY A 72 -15.70 8.02 -4.26
C GLY A 72 -16.22 9.23 -5.06
N GLY A 73 -15.38 10.18 -5.45
CA GLY A 73 -15.74 11.27 -6.34
C GLY A 73 -14.51 11.83 -7.05
N LYS A 74 -14.52 11.74 -8.39
CA LYS A 74 -13.60 12.41 -9.34
C LYS A 74 -12.18 11.83 -9.47
N PHE A 75 -12.08 10.58 -9.90
CA PHE A 75 -10.95 10.14 -10.74
C PHE A 75 -11.50 9.66 -12.09
N GLU A 76 -12.15 10.56 -12.83
CA GLU A 76 -12.29 10.34 -14.28
C GLU A 76 -10.89 10.44 -14.88
N ALA A 77 -10.50 9.42 -15.66
CA ALA A 77 -9.25 9.45 -16.41
C ALA A 77 -9.19 10.78 -17.19
N PRO A 78 -8.06 11.52 -17.14
CA PRO A 78 -7.98 12.79 -17.83
C PRO A 78 -8.34 12.57 -19.30
N SER A 79 -9.36 13.27 -19.77
CA SER A 79 -9.50 13.54 -21.20
C SER A 79 -8.24 14.28 -21.66
N ASP A 80 -7.88 14.21 -22.95
CA ASP A 80 -6.68 14.81 -23.57
C ASP A 80 -6.43 16.31 -23.27
N ARG A 81 -7.30 16.96 -22.49
CA ARG A 81 -7.16 18.31 -21.96
C ARG A 81 -6.61 18.29 -20.53
N GLY A 82 -5.31 18.05 -20.39
CA GLY A 82 -4.39 18.66 -19.39
C GLY A 82 -4.80 18.96 -17.94
N GLU A 83 -5.94 18.53 -17.42
CA GLU A 83 -6.34 18.74 -16.04
C GLU A 83 -5.50 17.83 -15.15
N LYS A 84 -4.68 18.47 -14.30
CA LYS A 84 -3.91 17.77 -13.28
C LYS A 84 -4.89 17.25 -12.23
N PRO A 85 -4.93 15.95 -11.94
CA PRO A 85 -5.73 15.45 -10.84
C PRO A 85 -5.27 16.12 -9.53
N ASP A 86 -6.22 16.65 -8.77
CA ASP A 86 -5.97 17.23 -7.46
C ASP A 86 -5.63 16.11 -6.47
N LEU A 87 -4.34 15.95 -6.21
CA LEU A 87 -3.79 14.92 -5.33
C LEU A 87 -3.70 15.37 -3.87
N SER A 88 -4.15 16.58 -3.52
CA SER A 88 -4.00 17.12 -2.16
C SER A 88 -4.64 16.24 -1.08
N ASN A 89 -5.71 15.51 -1.42
CA ASN A 89 -6.43 14.60 -0.52
C ASN A 89 -6.24 13.11 -0.85
N ALA A 90 -5.41 12.76 -1.82
CA ALA A 90 -5.24 11.36 -2.25
C ALA A 90 -4.18 10.65 -1.40
N LYS A 91 -4.57 9.58 -0.72
CA LYS A 91 -3.65 8.79 0.10
C LYS A 91 -2.70 8.00 -0.80
N ARG A 92 -1.39 8.28 -0.69
CA ARG A 92 -0.35 7.56 -1.43
C ARG A 92 -0.07 6.21 -0.80
N ILE A 93 0.08 5.19 -1.64
CA ILE A 93 0.39 3.83 -1.22
C ILE A 93 1.91 3.59 -1.30
N PRO A 94 2.54 3.04 -0.25
CA PRO A 94 3.97 2.70 -0.27
C PRO A 94 4.20 1.41 -1.08
N ILE A 95 4.47 1.58 -2.39
CA ILE A 95 4.61 0.47 -3.35
C ILE A 95 5.75 -0.47 -2.97
N ARG A 96 6.88 0.04 -2.49
CA ARG A 96 8.03 -0.77 -2.11
C ARG A 96 7.68 -1.75 -0.99
N GLU A 97 7.08 -1.24 0.08
CA GLU A 97 6.66 -2.01 1.24
C GLU A 97 5.57 -3.02 0.85
N MET A 98 4.62 -2.61 0.00
CA MET A 98 3.58 -3.48 -0.55
C MET A 98 4.17 -4.68 -1.33
N LEU A 99 5.11 -4.43 -2.23
CA LEU A 99 5.71 -5.50 -3.05
C LEU A 99 6.56 -6.44 -2.20
N ARG A 100 7.31 -5.92 -1.22
CA ARG A 100 8.06 -6.76 -0.27
C ARG A 100 7.16 -7.57 0.65
N ALA A 101 6.03 -7.01 1.08
CA ALA A 101 5.02 -7.74 1.84
C ALA A 101 4.47 -8.93 1.02
N LEU A 102 4.18 -8.74 -0.28
CA LEU A 102 3.79 -9.83 -1.18
C LEU A 102 4.89 -10.89 -1.38
N GLN A 103 6.16 -10.54 -1.18
CA GLN A 103 7.28 -11.49 -1.15
C GLN A 103 7.43 -12.21 0.20
N GLY A 104 6.61 -11.88 1.21
CA GLY A 104 6.63 -12.48 2.53
C GLY A 104 7.52 -11.76 3.56
N ASP A 105 7.99 -10.53 3.28
CA ASP A 105 8.75 -9.74 4.24
C ASP A 105 7.82 -9.15 5.33
N SER A 106 7.90 -9.71 6.53
CA SER A 106 7.09 -9.28 7.70
C SER A 106 7.40 -7.84 8.15
N ASN A 107 8.65 -7.38 8.01
CA ASN A 107 9.02 -6.02 8.39
C ASN A 107 8.46 -5.00 7.39
N ALA A 108 8.52 -5.32 6.11
CA ALA A 108 7.88 -4.52 5.08
C ALA A 108 6.36 -4.48 5.27
N LEU A 109 5.74 -5.60 5.65
CA LEU A 109 4.32 -5.64 6.00
C LEU A 109 4.01 -4.73 7.19
N GLY A 110 4.82 -4.73 8.26
CA GLY A 110 4.63 -3.80 9.39
C GLY A 110 4.63 -2.32 8.96
N ARG A 111 5.61 -1.91 8.15
CA ARG A 111 5.67 -0.53 7.60
C ARG A 111 4.51 -0.21 6.66
N PHE A 112 4.10 -1.19 5.85
CA PHE A 112 2.93 -1.07 4.99
C PHE A 112 1.65 -0.86 5.82
N LEU A 113 1.46 -1.66 6.88
CA LEU A 113 0.33 -1.53 7.81
C LEU A 113 0.30 -0.15 8.46
N MET A 114 1.43 0.37 8.94
CA MET A 114 1.52 1.72 9.51
C MET A 114 1.06 2.79 8.53
N SER A 115 1.67 2.83 7.34
CA SER A 115 1.34 3.82 6.32
C SER A 115 -0.12 3.75 5.87
N VAL A 116 -0.64 2.54 5.64
CA VAL A 116 -2.03 2.33 5.22
C VAL A 116 -3.05 2.61 6.33
N ASN A 117 -2.65 2.58 7.60
CA ASN A 117 -3.49 2.97 8.73
C ASN A 117 -3.26 4.40 9.24
N ASN A 118 -2.45 5.22 8.53
CA ASN A 118 -2.11 6.60 8.92
C ASN A 118 -1.38 6.69 10.27
N ILE A 119 -0.46 5.76 10.52
CA ILE A 119 0.46 5.81 11.65
C ILE A 119 1.80 6.25 11.09
N ASP A 120 2.23 7.46 11.42
CA ASP A 120 3.51 7.99 10.97
C ASP A 120 4.64 7.48 11.87
N GLU A 121 5.79 7.16 11.29
CA GLU A 121 6.97 6.74 12.07
C GLU A 121 7.44 7.87 13.02
N GLY A 122 7.17 9.13 12.67
CA GLY A 122 7.41 10.29 13.52
C GLY A 122 6.49 10.41 14.73
N ASP A 123 5.36 9.68 14.75
CA ASP A 123 4.47 9.62 15.92
C ASP A 123 5.01 8.67 17.00
N LEU A 124 5.97 7.79 16.63
CA LEU A 124 6.60 6.89 17.58
C LEU A 124 7.62 7.65 18.43
N PRO A 125 7.63 7.45 19.76
CA PRO A 125 8.63 8.08 20.61
C PRO A 125 10.04 7.58 20.24
N PRO A 126 11.07 8.43 20.37
CA PRO A 126 12.45 8.09 19.97
C PRO A 126 13.05 6.94 20.79
N TYR A 127 12.58 6.73 22.03
CA TYR A 127 13.03 5.69 22.93
C TYR A 127 11.82 4.92 23.49
N PRO A 128 11.13 4.13 22.66
CA PRO A 128 9.84 3.55 23.01
C PRO A 128 9.98 2.50 24.13
N VAL A 129 9.09 2.56 25.11
CA VAL A 129 8.81 1.42 25.99
C VAL A 129 7.85 0.49 25.26
N ILE A 130 8.40 -0.60 24.72
CA ILE A 130 7.66 -1.54 23.87
C ILE A 130 6.89 -2.55 24.71
N TRP A 131 5.60 -2.70 24.41
CA TRP A 131 4.70 -3.67 25.00
C TRP A 131 4.14 -4.63 23.94
N PRO A 132 4.69 -5.86 23.86
CA PRO A 132 4.11 -6.92 23.04
C PRO A 132 2.68 -7.26 23.48
N ARG A 133 1.80 -7.53 22.51
CA ARG A 133 0.39 -7.90 22.77
C ARG A 133 0.23 -8.98 23.84
N ASP A 134 1.04 -10.03 23.81
CA ASP A 134 0.92 -11.17 24.74
C ASP A 134 1.24 -10.79 26.18
N GLN A 135 2.25 -9.94 26.40
CA GLN A 135 2.58 -9.41 27.73
C GLN A 135 1.49 -8.47 28.23
N LEU A 136 0.94 -7.64 27.32
CA LEU A 136 -0.13 -6.71 27.65
C LEU A 136 -1.40 -7.45 28.05
N LEU A 137 -1.78 -8.52 27.34
CA LEU A 137 -2.90 -9.39 27.72
C LEU A 137 -2.71 -10.00 29.11
N LYS A 138 -1.54 -10.58 29.38
CA LYS A 138 -1.23 -11.15 30.71
C LYS A 138 -1.35 -10.12 31.83
N ALA A 139 -0.85 -8.89 31.60
CA ALA A 139 -0.97 -7.79 32.55
C ALA A 139 -2.45 -7.45 32.84
N LEU A 140 -3.29 -7.41 31.80
CA LEU A 140 -4.73 -7.11 31.90
C LEU A 140 -5.55 -8.26 32.49
N GLU A 141 -5.07 -9.49 32.38
CA GLU A 141 -5.67 -10.71 32.94
C GLU A 141 -5.32 -10.96 34.41
N GLY A 142 -4.36 -10.20 34.97
CA GLY A 142 -4.05 -10.19 36.40
C GLY A 142 -2.68 -10.73 36.79
N ASP A 143 -1.74 -10.89 35.84
CA ASP A 143 -0.33 -11.11 36.18
C ASP A 143 0.18 -9.92 37.01
N ALA A 144 0.53 -10.15 38.27
CA ALA A 144 0.84 -9.09 39.22
C ALA A 144 2.12 -8.32 38.86
N GLU A 145 3.14 -9.01 38.33
CA GLU A 145 4.41 -8.39 37.96
C GLU A 145 4.25 -7.55 36.69
N LEU A 146 3.60 -8.11 35.67
CA LEU A 146 3.34 -7.39 34.42
C LEU A 146 2.35 -6.26 34.62
N LYS A 147 1.32 -6.42 35.47
CA LYS A 147 0.41 -5.34 35.82
C LYS A 147 1.14 -4.20 36.51
N ALA A 148 1.94 -4.48 37.53
CA ALA A 148 2.70 -3.44 38.24
C ALA A 148 3.68 -2.72 37.30
N LYS A 149 4.34 -3.47 36.41
CA LYS A 149 5.22 -2.90 35.38
C LYS A 149 4.44 -2.00 34.42
N LEU A 150 3.29 -2.46 33.91
CA LEU A 150 2.45 -1.70 32.99
C LEU A 150 1.95 -0.39 33.63
N GLU A 151 1.41 -0.45 34.84
CA GLU A 151 0.95 0.74 35.56
C GLU A 151 2.11 1.71 35.81
N SER A 152 3.30 1.19 36.10
CA SER A 152 4.51 2.00 36.22
C SER A 152 4.91 2.67 34.91
N ASP A 153 4.88 1.94 33.79
CA ASP A 153 5.26 2.45 32.46
C ASP A 153 4.19 3.40 31.88
N LEU A 154 2.94 3.33 32.35
CA LEU A 154 1.87 4.30 32.06
C LEU A 154 1.85 5.47 33.07
N ASN A 155 2.55 5.33 34.19
CA ASN A 155 2.59 6.26 35.33
C ASN A 155 1.21 6.56 35.97
N ILE A 156 0.29 5.59 35.86
CA ILE A 156 -1.10 5.61 36.36
C ILE A 156 -1.61 4.16 36.48
N GLN A 157 -2.49 3.88 37.43
CA GLN A 157 -3.12 2.56 37.57
C GLN A 157 -4.10 2.27 36.42
N LEU A 158 -4.40 0.99 36.17
CA LEU A 158 -5.32 0.60 35.10
C LEU A 158 -6.76 1.11 35.29
N ASP A 159 -7.13 1.48 36.51
CA ASP A 159 -8.44 2.08 36.85
C ASP A 159 -8.45 3.62 36.78
N GLY A 160 -7.35 4.23 36.33
CA GLY A 160 -7.19 5.68 36.25
C GLY A 160 -6.77 6.35 37.56
N THR A 161 -6.42 5.60 38.60
CA THR A 161 -5.90 6.17 39.85
C THR A 161 -4.42 6.57 39.69
N PRO A 162 -4.03 7.82 39.99
CA PRO A 162 -2.63 8.26 39.92
C PRO A 162 -1.70 7.45 40.83
N LEU A 163 -0.44 7.31 40.43
CA LEU A 163 0.59 6.68 41.25
C LEU A 163 1.21 7.67 42.24
N GLY A 164 1.74 7.14 43.36
CA GLY A 164 2.49 7.94 44.34
C GLY A 164 3.92 8.29 43.89
N VAL A 165 4.37 7.79 42.75
CA VAL A 165 5.70 7.99 42.17
C VAL A 165 5.52 8.60 40.79
N VAL A 166 6.42 9.51 40.42
CA VAL A 166 6.40 10.16 39.11
C VAL A 166 7.53 9.61 38.25
N ARG A 167 7.18 9.09 37.08
CA ARG A 167 8.13 8.70 36.02
C ARG A 167 7.97 9.64 34.84
N THR A 168 8.96 10.50 34.64
CA THR A 168 8.92 11.56 33.61
C THR A 168 8.83 10.96 32.21
N GLU A 169 9.57 9.89 31.94
CA GLU A 169 9.61 9.25 30.62
C GLU A 169 8.22 8.76 30.19
N ALA A 170 7.47 8.16 31.11
CA ALA A 170 6.11 7.70 30.88
C ALA A 170 5.13 8.86 30.62
N LEU A 171 5.36 10.02 31.23
CA LEU A 171 4.55 11.23 30.98
C LEU A 171 4.81 11.80 29.59
N GLU A 172 6.06 11.78 29.13
CA GLU A 172 6.48 12.40 27.87
C GLU A 172 6.21 11.50 26.66
N GLN A 173 6.45 10.19 26.79
CA GLN A 173 6.54 9.26 25.66
C GLN A 173 5.44 8.20 25.66
N GLY A 174 4.85 7.89 26.81
CA GLY A 174 3.92 6.78 26.95
C GLY A 174 4.58 5.42 26.63
N ILE A 175 3.80 4.51 26.07
CA ILE A 175 4.25 3.17 25.62
C ILE A 175 3.96 2.98 24.13
N VAL A 176 4.60 1.98 23.51
CA VAL A 176 4.26 1.52 22.16
C VAL A 176 3.75 0.09 22.25
N ILE A 177 2.52 -0.13 21.79
CA ILE A 177 1.88 -1.45 21.78
C ILE A 177 2.19 -2.12 20.45
N GLU A 178 2.80 -3.31 20.48
CA GLU A 178 3.06 -4.11 19.29
C GLU A 178 1.90 -5.08 19.02
N LEU A 179 1.14 -4.81 17.97
CA LEU A 179 0.02 -5.65 17.54
C LEU A 179 0.43 -6.55 16.37
N PRO A 180 0.41 -7.88 16.52
CA PRO A 180 0.59 -8.79 15.40
C PRO A 180 -0.69 -8.81 14.56
N ILE A 181 -0.66 -8.14 13.41
CA ILE A 181 -1.79 -8.10 12.47
C ILE A 181 -1.59 -9.21 11.43
N THR A 182 -2.62 -10.04 11.27
CA THR A 182 -2.67 -11.07 10.23
C THR A 182 -3.44 -10.54 9.03
N VAL A 183 -2.84 -10.66 7.85
CA VAL A 183 -3.37 -10.19 6.58
C VAL A 183 -3.41 -11.37 5.60
N GLU A 184 -4.56 -11.59 4.97
CA GLU A 184 -4.73 -12.57 3.91
C GLU A 184 -4.46 -11.97 2.52
N ALA A 185 -3.42 -12.47 1.84
CA ALA A 185 -3.05 -12.03 0.50
C ALA A 185 -2.86 -13.21 -0.46
N LYS A 186 -3.20 -13.01 -1.74
CA LYS A 186 -2.88 -13.97 -2.80
C LYS A 186 -1.39 -13.93 -3.13
N VAL A 187 -0.66 -14.94 -2.70
CA VAL A 187 0.78 -15.11 -2.91
C VAL A 187 0.98 -16.45 -3.60
N GLU A 188 1.58 -16.46 -4.79
CA GLU A 188 1.77 -17.67 -5.62
C GLU A 188 0.45 -18.43 -5.87
N GLY A 189 -0.64 -17.70 -6.12
CA GLY A 189 -1.96 -18.28 -6.41
C GLY A 189 -2.68 -18.93 -5.24
N ARG A 190 -2.11 -18.84 -4.04
CA ARG A 190 -2.73 -19.32 -2.82
C ARG A 190 -2.99 -18.15 -1.88
N VAL A 191 -4.09 -18.21 -1.16
CA VAL A 191 -4.32 -17.30 -0.05
C VAL A 191 -3.33 -17.69 1.06
N LYS A 192 -2.39 -16.81 1.36
CA LYS A 192 -1.43 -16.96 2.46
C LYS A 192 -1.77 -15.97 3.56
N LYS A 193 -1.60 -16.41 4.81
CA LYS A 193 -1.63 -15.54 5.98
C LYS A 193 -0.24 -14.96 6.18
N LEU A 194 -0.14 -13.65 6.05
CA LEU A 194 1.06 -12.88 6.32
C LEU A 194 0.87 -12.19 7.68
N VAL A 195 1.91 -12.19 8.51
CA VAL A 195 1.88 -11.53 9.81
C VAL A 195 2.89 -10.40 9.81
N GLY A 196 2.42 -9.20 10.15
CA GLY A 196 3.24 -8.01 10.34
C GLY A 196 2.96 -7.38 11.70
N THR A 197 3.97 -6.75 12.29
CA THR A 197 3.82 -6.05 13.56
C THR A 197 3.44 -4.59 13.31
N LEU A 198 2.30 -4.17 13.86
CA LEU A 198 1.84 -2.78 13.85
C LEU A 198 2.13 -2.14 15.20
N PRO A 199 3.09 -1.20 15.29
CA PRO A 199 3.31 -0.42 16.51
C PRO A 199 2.23 0.66 16.64
N ILE A 200 1.60 0.75 17.81
CA ILE A 200 0.61 1.78 18.14
C ILE A 200 1.10 2.57 19.37
N PRO A 201 1.39 3.87 19.24
CA PRO A 201 1.71 4.71 20.39
C PRO A 201 0.47 4.83 21.29
N PHE A 202 0.67 4.67 22.59
CA PHE A 202 -0.37 4.79 23.60
C PHE A 202 0.09 5.66 24.75
N GLN A 203 -0.66 6.72 25.02
CA GLN A 203 -0.42 7.63 26.13
C GLN A 203 -1.76 7.95 26.79
N THR A 204 -1.79 7.84 28.12
CA THR A 204 -3.02 8.11 28.87
C THR A 204 -3.36 9.60 28.83
N ARG A 205 -4.64 9.94 28.95
CA ARG A 205 -5.07 11.35 28.98
C ARG A 205 -4.38 12.11 30.12
N PHE A 206 -4.20 11.44 31.26
CA PHE A 206 -3.51 11.98 32.41
C PHE A 206 -2.04 12.32 32.08
N ALA A 207 -1.27 11.38 31.54
CA ALA A 207 0.12 11.59 31.16
C ALA A 207 0.28 12.77 30.19
N ARG A 208 -0.54 12.78 29.13
CA ARG A 208 -0.56 13.87 28.15
C ARG A 208 -0.89 15.22 28.76
N THR A 209 -1.90 15.29 29.62
CA THR A 209 -2.31 16.54 30.28
C THR A 209 -1.21 17.09 31.20
N VAL A 210 -0.52 16.21 31.92
CA VAL A 210 0.61 16.60 32.77
C VAL A 210 1.77 17.11 31.90
N PHE A 211 2.12 16.40 30.82
CA PHE A 211 3.18 16.82 29.89
C PHE A 211 2.90 18.17 29.25
N ASP A 212 1.67 18.39 28.77
CA ASP A 212 1.24 19.63 28.13
C ASP A 212 1.40 20.87 29.04
N ARG A 213 1.39 20.69 30.37
CA ARG A 213 1.56 21.80 31.34
C ARG A 213 2.99 22.29 31.52
N TYR A 214 3.99 21.48 31.16
CA TYR A 214 5.39 21.85 31.36
C TYR A 214 6.23 21.83 30.09
N LYS A 215 5.77 21.22 28.99
CA LYS A 215 6.54 21.10 27.74
C LYS A 215 6.96 22.45 27.13
N GLU A 216 6.19 23.51 27.36
CA GLU A 216 6.47 24.86 26.82
C GLU A 216 7.29 25.74 27.78
N LYS A 217 7.66 25.22 28.95
CA LYS A 217 8.43 26.00 29.93
C LYS A 217 9.90 26.07 29.51
N PRO A 218 10.56 27.24 29.64
CA PRO A 218 11.93 27.45 29.19
C PRO A 218 12.95 26.59 29.95
N GLU A 219 12.67 26.25 31.21
CA GLU A 219 13.48 25.33 32.01
C GLU A 219 12.58 24.31 32.69
N ILE A 220 12.73 23.04 32.31
CA ILE A 220 11.99 21.92 32.90
C ILE A 220 12.78 21.39 34.10
N THR A 221 12.29 21.69 35.31
CA THR A 221 12.87 21.17 36.56
C THR A 221 11.99 20.10 37.18
N SER A 222 12.57 19.22 37.99
CA SER A 222 11.82 18.16 38.68
C SER A 222 10.69 18.70 39.57
N ALA A 223 10.87 19.88 40.18
CA ALA A 223 9.84 20.53 40.99
C ALA A 223 8.63 20.97 40.14
N ILE A 224 8.87 21.42 38.90
CA ILE A 224 7.82 21.82 37.96
C ILE A 224 7.00 20.61 37.53
N VAL A 225 7.67 19.50 37.15
CA VAL A 225 7.01 18.26 36.74
C VAL A 225 6.18 17.69 37.89
N LEU A 226 6.76 17.61 39.10
CA LEU A 226 6.05 17.15 40.30
C LEU A 226 4.86 18.03 40.65
N GLY A 227 4.98 19.35 40.51
CA GLY A 227 3.88 20.28 40.74
C GLY A 227 2.72 20.04 39.78
N ALA A 228 3.00 19.94 38.48
CA ALA A 228 2.00 19.65 37.45
C ALA A 228 1.32 18.29 37.67
N TYR A 229 2.10 17.26 38.00
CA TYR A 229 1.59 15.92 38.31
C TYR A 229 0.65 15.94 39.51
N ARG A 230 1.06 16.56 40.62
CA ARG A 230 0.24 16.62 41.85
C ARG A 230 -1.06 17.36 41.63
N GLU A 231 -1.03 18.48 40.91
CA GLU A 231 -2.24 19.25 40.64
C GLU A 231 -3.25 18.44 39.81
N GLU A 232 -2.78 17.71 38.81
CA GLU A 232 -3.66 16.86 38.00
C GLU A 232 -4.12 15.61 38.76
N ALA A 233 -3.23 14.99 39.54
CA ALA A 233 -3.55 13.84 40.36
C ALA A 233 -4.64 14.20 41.39
N GLN A 234 -4.53 15.37 42.04
CA GLN A 234 -5.53 15.84 42.98
C GLN A 234 -6.91 16.01 42.32
N LYS A 235 -6.96 16.53 41.09
CA LYS A 235 -8.22 16.66 40.34
C LYS A 235 -8.93 15.32 40.14
N LEU A 236 -8.19 14.25 39.82
CA LEU A 236 -8.72 12.89 39.63
C LEU A 236 -9.07 12.18 40.95
N LEU A 237 -8.40 12.55 42.05
CA LEU A 237 -8.74 12.06 43.38
C LEU A 237 -10.03 12.71 43.91
N ASP A 238 -10.19 14.02 43.69
CA ASP A 238 -11.37 14.79 44.10
C ASP A 238 -12.60 14.48 43.24
N ASN A 239 -12.40 14.10 41.97
CA ASN A 239 -13.47 13.82 41.00
C ASN A 239 -13.24 12.44 40.33
N PRO A 240 -13.55 11.32 41.01
CA PRO A 240 -13.29 9.97 40.50
C PRO A 240 -13.97 9.65 39.16
N GLU A 241 -15.06 10.31 38.83
CA GLU A 241 -15.77 10.19 37.54
C GLU A 241 -14.97 10.71 36.35
N LEU A 242 -13.92 11.51 36.59
CA LEU A 242 -12.99 11.97 35.55
C LEU A 242 -11.87 10.96 35.27
N ARG A 243 -11.81 9.82 35.98
CA ARG A 243 -10.79 8.80 35.73
C ARG A 243 -11.04 8.11 34.39
N GLU A 244 -9.95 7.84 33.68
CA GLU A 244 -9.98 7.05 32.45
C GLU A 244 -9.96 5.56 32.81
N ASP A 245 -10.85 4.76 32.21
CA ASP A 245 -10.75 3.30 32.25
C ASP A 245 -9.66 2.82 31.28
N ILE A 246 -8.42 2.88 31.73
CA ILE A 246 -7.24 2.54 30.94
C ILE A 246 -7.24 1.05 30.61
N GLY A 247 -7.62 0.21 31.57
CA GLY A 247 -7.77 -1.24 31.37
C GLY A 247 -8.79 -1.56 30.27
N GLY A 248 -9.95 -0.92 30.28
CA GLY A 248 -10.97 -1.05 29.23
C GLY A 248 -10.49 -0.54 27.87
N HIS A 249 -9.80 0.61 27.83
CA HIS A 249 -9.23 1.16 26.59
C HIS A 249 -8.18 0.23 25.97
N LEU A 250 -7.24 -0.26 26.77
CA LEU A 250 -6.22 -1.22 26.31
C LEU A 250 -6.86 -2.53 25.84
N LYS A 251 -7.87 -3.06 26.55
CA LYS A 251 -8.61 -4.24 26.11
C LYS A 251 -9.27 -4.01 24.75
N SER A 252 -9.95 -2.89 24.57
CA SER A 252 -10.54 -2.51 23.29
C SER A 252 -9.49 -2.54 22.17
N LEU A 253 -8.29 -1.97 22.38
CA LEU A 253 -7.24 -2.00 21.35
C LEU A 253 -6.77 -3.41 20.98
N LEU A 254 -6.82 -4.35 21.92
CA LEU A 254 -6.37 -5.74 21.74
C LEU A 254 -7.45 -6.68 21.20
N ASP A 255 -8.69 -6.20 21.12
CA ASP A 255 -9.84 -6.99 20.66
C ASP A 255 -9.67 -7.43 19.21
N GLU A 256 -10.04 -8.68 18.93
CA GLU A 256 -9.92 -9.29 17.59
C GLU A 256 -10.66 -8.51 16.49
N GLU A 257 -11.74 -7.81 16.84
CA GLU A 257 -12.45 -6.95 15.88
C GLU A 257 -11.59 -5.76 15.44
N ASN A 258 -10.87 -5.12 16.36
CA ASN A 258 -9.98 -4.02 16.01
C ASN A 258 -8.76 -4.50 15.23
N LEU A 259 -8.21 -5.68 15.55
CA LEU A 259 -7.12 -6.27 14.77
C LEU A 259 -7.56 -6.55 13.31
N LYS A 260 -8.78 -7.01 13.11
CA LYS A 260 -9.36 -7.19 11.76
C LYS A 260 -9.53 -5.86 11.04
N ARG A 261 -10.02 -4.81 11.71
CA ARG A 261 -10.13 -3.46 11.11
C ARG A 261 -8.78 -2.93 10.61
N TYR A 262 -7.70 -3.16 11.34
CA TYR A 262 -6.35 -2.80 10.88
C TYR A 262 -5.89 -3.58 9.65
N ALA A 263 -6.42 -4.80 9.44
CA ALA A 263 -6.09 -5.66 8.31
C ALA A 263 -6.94 -5.37 7.04
N GLU A 264 -8.17 -4.88 7.18
CA GLU A 264 -9.14 -4.73 6.08
C GLU A 264 -8.61 -3.95 4.87
N ILE A 265 -8.09 -2.74 5.08
CA ILE A 265 -7.58 -1.89 4.00
C ILE A 265 -6.30 -2.49 3.38
N PRO A 266 -5.29 -2.91 4.19
CA PRO A 266 -4.12 -3.64 3.69
C PRO A 266 -4.46 -4.89 2.86
N GLU A 267 -5.38 -5.74 3.33
CA GLU A 267 -5.82 -6.94 2.62
C GLU A 267 -6.47 -6.61 1.29
N SER A 268 -7.40 -5.64 1.28
CA SER A 268 -8.07 -5.19 0.06
C SER A 268 -7.07 -4.71 -1.00
N LEU A 269 -6.06 -3.95 -0.56
CA LEU A 269 -5.03 -3.38 -1.41
C LEU A 269 -4.04 -4.43 -1.94
N LEU A 270 -3.55 -5.33 -1.09
CA LEU A 270 -2.68 -6.42 -1.54
C LEU A 270 -3.41 -7.32 -2.55
N ASN A 271 -4.72 -7.52 -2.37
CA ASN A 271 -5.56 -8.30 -3.28
C ASN A 271 -6.13 -7.48 -4.47
N SER A 272 -5.84 -6.19 -4.58
CA SER A 272 -6.19 -5.37 -5.75
C SER A 272 -5.07 -5.28 -6.78
N VAL A 273 -3.84 -5.62 -6.37
CA VAL A 273 -2.66 -5.59 -7.23
C VAL A 273 -2.38 -6.97 -7.80
N THR A 274 -2.09 -7.03 -9.10
CA THR A 274 -1.67 -8.26 -9.79
C THR A 274 -0.34 -8.02 -10.50
N VAL A 275 0.65 -8.87 -10.25
CA VAL A 275 1.90 -8.87 -11.03
C VAL A 275 1.63 -9.55 -12.36
N VAL A 276 1.56 -8.78 -13.44
CA VAL A 276 1.24 -9.28 -14.79
C VAL A 276 2.50 -9.85 -15.45
N VAL A 277 3.60 -9.11 -15.31
CA VAL A 277 4.94 -9.48 -15.80
C VAL A 277 5.94 -9.05 -14.74
N ASN A 278 6.96 -9.87 -14.47
CA ASN A 278 8.12 -9.52 -13.65
C ASN A 278 9.41 -9.73 -14.46
N SER A 279 10.57 -9.42 -13.89
CA SER A 279 11.87 -9.56 -14.55
C SER A 279 12.14 -10.96 -15.11
N ASP A 280 11.66 -12.02 -14.45
CA ASP A 280 11.85 -13.42 -14.88
C ASP A 280 11.18 -13.71 -16.24
N LEU A 281 10.24 -12.86 -16.64
CA LEU A 281 9.49 -12.97 -17.90
C LEU A 281 9.96 -11.99 -18.99
N ILE A 282 11.06 -11.28 -18.76
CA ILE A 282 11.67 -10.32 -19.69
C ILE A 282 13.04 -10.84 -20.09
N ASP A 283 13.23 -11.15 -21.37
CA ASP A 283 14.50 -11.66 -21.90
C ASP A 283 15.56 -10.58 -22.02
N SER A 284 15.17 -9.37 -22.43
CA SER A 284 16.06 -8.21 -22.52
C SER A 284 15.28 -6.89 -22.51
N ALA A 285 15.97 -5.80 -22.19
CA ALA A 285 15.43 -4.45 -22.27
C ALA A 285 16.42 -3.50 -22.95
N GLY A 286 15.88 -2.51 -23.66
CA GLY A 286 16.65 -1.42 -24.24
C GLY A 286 15.93 -0.09 -24.06
N TYR A 287 16.64 1.01 -24.22
CA TYR A 287 16.03 2.32 -24.22
C TYR A 287 16.56 3.19 -25.37
N SER A 288 15.74 4.16 -25.79
CA SER A 288 16.12 5.18 -26.77
C SER A 288 15.67 6.56 -26.30
N GLU A 289 16.45 7.57 -26.65
CA GLU A 289 16.11 8.97 -26.40
C GLU A 289 15.47 9.58 -27.66
N ARG A 290 14.43 10.38 -27.44
CA ARG A 290 13.85 11.28 -28.44
C ARG A 290 13.64 12.65 -27.80
N ARG A 291 13.45 13.67 -28.62
CA ARG A 291 13.03 14.99 -28.13
C ARG A 291 11.52 15.15 -28.29
N ASP A 292 10.86 15.67 -27.26
CA ASP A 292 9.47 16.06 -27.33
C ASP A 292 9.28 17.31 -28.21
N ARG A 293 8.03 17.75 -28.38
CA ARG A 293 7.69 18.96 -29.17
C ARG A 293 8.33 20.24 -28.62
N ASN A 294 8.75 20.25 -27.36
CA ASN A 294 9.37 21.38 -26.68
C ASN A 294 10.91 21.24 -26.60
N GLY A 295 11.49 20.24 -27.25
CA GLY A 295 12.92 19.96 -27.24
C GLY A 295 13.44 19.29 -25.96
N LYS A 296 12.57 18.89 -25.04
CA LYS A 296 12.93 18.16 -23.82
C LYS A 296 13.20 16.69 -24.15
N PRO A 297 14.19 16.05 -23.52
CA PRO A 297 14.43 14.63 -23.71
C PRO A 297 13.26 13.81 -23.14
N ILE A 298 12.81 12.84 -23.92
CA ILE A 298 11.88 11.80 -23.53
C ILE A 298 12.48 10.46 -23.92
N TYR A 299 12.35 9.49 -23.03
CA TYR A 299 12.90 8.16 -23.19
C TYR A 299 11.79 7.18 -23.54
N THR A 300 12.16 6.18 -24.31
CA THR A 300 11.31 5.05 -24.66
C THR A 300 12.03 3.79 -24.25
N MET A 301 11.40 2.97 -23.42
CA MET A 301 11.91 1.67 -23.03
C MET A 301 11.24 0.58 -23.86
N GLU A 302 12.03 -0.36 -24.35
CA GLU A 302 11.60 -1.53 -25.09
C GLU A 302 11.88 -2.76 -24.25
N LEU A 303 10.86 -3.57 -24.00
CA LEU A 303 10.93 -4.82 -23.25
C LEU A 303 10.68 -5.99 -24.19
N ASN A 304 11.60 -6.94 -24.25
CA ASN A 304 11.42 -8.20 -24.99
C ASN A 304 10.97 -9.28 -24.01
N LEU A 305 9.71 -9.68 -24.11
CA LEU A 305 9.09 -10.68 -23.25
C LEU A 305 9.32 -12.10 -23.80
N ASN A 306 9.50 -13.05 -22.89
CA ASN A 306 9.48 -14.47 -23.25
C ASN A 306 8.05 -14.94 -23.58
N GLY A 307 7.90 -16.21 -23.99
CA GLY A 307 6.61 -16.75 -24.42
C GLY A 307 5.49 -16.65 -23.37
N GLU A 308 5.83 -16.82 -22.10
CA GLU A 308 4.88 -16.71 -20.99
C GLU A 308 4.54 -15.24 -20.70
N GLY A 309 5.54 -14.36 -20.56
CA GLY A 309 5.35 -12.93 -20.34
C GLY A 309 4.46 -12.28 -21.40
N ARG A 310 4.72 -12.61 -22.67
CA ARG A 310 3.88 -12.19 -23.79
C ARG A 310 2.43 -12.62 -23.62
N THR A 311 2.19 -13.88 -23.27
CA THR A 311 0.83 -14.41 -23.20
C THR A 311 0.06 -13.87 -22.00
N ARG A 312 0.72 -13.73 -20.83
CA ARG A 312 0.12 -13.08 -19.65
C ARG A 312 -0.28 -11.63 -19.94
N LEU A 313 0.61 -10.87 -20.59
CA LEU A 313 0.31 -9.48 -20.94
C LEU A 313 -0.81 -9.38 -22.00
N TRP A 314 -0.87 -10.31 -22.95
CA TRP A 314 -1.96 -10.38 -23.92
C TRP A 314 -3.31 -10.67 -23.23
N GLN A 315 -3.37 -11.65 -22.34
CA GLN A 315 -4.57 -11.95 -21.54
C GLN A 315 -5.01 -10.72 -20.75
N TYR A 316 -4.08 -10.11 -19.99
CA TYR A 316 -4.39 -8.97 -19.15
C TYR A 316 -4.88 -7.77 -19.98
N SER A 317 -4.18 -7.41 -21.06
CA SER A 317 -4.53 -6.25 -21.90
C SER A 317 -5.86 -6.38 -22.61
N ARG A 318 -6.26 -7.61 -22.95
CA ARG A 318 -7.55 -7.90 -23.54
C ARG A 318 -8.71 -7.67 -22.58
N ASP A 319 -8.55 -8.10 -21.33
CA ASP A 319 -9.59 -8.00 -20.30
C ASP A 319 -9.65 -6.60 -19.67
N ASN A 320 -8.58 -5.80 -19.80
CA ASN A 320 -8.41 -4.51 -19.14
C ASN A 320 -8.11 -3.36 -20.13
N LEU A 321 -8.76 -3.36 -21.30
CA LEU A 321 -8.63 -2.26 -22.26
C LEU A 321 -9.00 -0.92 -21.63
N GLY A 322 -8.16 0.10 -21.84
CA GLY A 322 -8.33 1.44 -21.29
C GLY A 322 -7.79 1.62 -19.87
N SER A 323 -7.35 0.54 -19.19
CA SER A 323 -6.72 0.62 -17.88
C SER A 323 -5.25 1.06 -17.99
N GLN A 324 -4.63 1.34 -16.84
CA GLN A 324 -3.19 1.59 -16.75
C GLN A 324 -2.47 0.36 -16.17
N LEU A 325 -1.21 0.18 -16.57
CA LEU A 325 -0.24 -0.70 -15.93
C LEU A 325 0.78 0.15 -15.21
N LEU A 326 1.18 -0.24 -13.99
CA LEU A 326 2.24 0.44 -13.26
C LEU A 326 3.56 -0.29 -13.49
N LEU A 327 4.52 0.38 -14.13
CA LEU A 327 5.89 -0.11 -14.22
C LEU A 327 6.65 0.29 -12.95
N VAL A 328 7.18 -0.71 -12.25
CA VAL A 328 7.91 -0.53 -11.01
C VAL A 328 9.29 -1.16 -11.10
N TRP A 329 10.31 -0.44 -10.64
CA TRP A 329 11.68 -0.92 -10.44
C TRP A 329 12.12 -0.68 -8.99
N ASP A 330 12.55 -1.73 -8.29
CA ASP A 330 13.01 -1.71 -6.89
C ASP A 330 12.05 -0.92 -5.94
N GLY A 331 10.75 -1.08 -6.19
CA GLY A 331 9.66 -0.46 -5.44
C GLY A 331 9.36 1.00 -5.83
N ILE A 332 10.05 1.55 -6.83
CA ILE A 332 9.85 2.88 -7.39
C ILE A 332 9.01 2.78 -8.66
N ALA A 333 7.88 3.48 -8.71
CA ALA A 333 7.05 3.53 -9.90
C ALA A 333 7.64 4.49 -10.93
N ILE A 334 8.07 3.93 -12.07
CA ILE A 334 8.73 4.67 -13.16
C ILE A 334 7.68 5.19 -14.16
N ALA A 335 6.63 4.41 -14.42
CA ALA A 335 5.66 4.73 -15.47
C ALA A 335 4.28 4.15 -15.20
N ALA A 336 3.27 4.74 -15.85
CA ALA A 336 1.90 4.25 -15.82
C ALA A 336 1.27 4.16 -17.23
N PRO A 337 1.84 3.37 -18.16
CA PRO A 337 1.32 3.28 -19.53
C PRO A 337 -0.15 2.83 -19.55
N ARG A 338 -0.93 3.43 -20.46
CA ARG A 338 -2.32 3.07 -20.70
C ARG A 338 -2.42 1.99 -21.77
N ILE A 339 -3.22 0.96 -21.51
CA ILE A 339 -3.53 -0.09 -22.47
C ILE A 339 -4.55 0.44 -23.47
N SER A 340 -4.12 0.78 -24.69
CA SER A 340 -5.00 1.28 -25.75
C SER A 340 -5.51 0.18 -26.69
N HIS A 341 -4.81 -0.95 -26.75
CA HIS A 341 -5.12 -2.10 -27.60
C HIS A 341 -4.54 -3.39 -26.98
N GLU A 342 -4.96 -4.54 -27.49
CA GLU A 342 -4.41 -5.84 -27.08
C GLU A 342 -2.91 -5.94 -27.38
N LEU A 343 -2.12 -6.31 -26.38
CA LEU A 343 -0.66 -6.42 -26.46
C LEU A 343 -0.26 -7.86 -26.78
N VAL A 344 -0.25 -8.21 -28.07
CA VAL A 344 -0.06 -9.59 -28.55
C VAL A 344 1.42 -9.96 -28.78
N LEU A 345 2.26 -8.94 -28.98
CA LEU A 345 3.65 -9.08 -29.41
C LEU A 345 4.59 -9.33 -28.22
N SER A 346 5.71 -10.03 -28.49
CA SER A 346 6.77 -10.22 -27.50
C SER A 346 7.46 -8.91 -27.12
N GLN A 347 7.54 -7.95 -28.05
CA GLN A 347 8.16 -6.66 -27.80
C GLN A 347 7.11 -5.66 -27.34
N VAL A 348 7.37 -5.00 -26.22
CA VAL A 348 6.50 -3.98 -25.62
C VAL A 348 7.27 -2.68 -25.51
N THR A 349 6.65 -1.60 -25.95
CA THR A 349 7.26 -0.27 -25.92
C THR A 349 6.54 0.61 -24.92
N ILE A 350 7.28 1.18 -23.97
CA ILE A 350 6.80 2.13 -22.98
C ILE A 350 7.43 3.48 -23.31
N SER A 351 6.61 4.41 -23.80
CA SER A 351 7.06 5.73 -24.27
C SER A 351 6.79 6.83 -23.25
N GLN A 352 7.37 8.01 -23.49
CA GLN A 352 7.17 9.24 -22.71
C GLN A 352 7.71 9.16 -21.27
N LEU A 353 8.77 8.39 -21.07
CA LEU A 353 9.52 8.35 -19.82
C LEU A 353 10.40 9.60 -19.74
N THR A 354 10.57 10.20 -18.57
CA THR A 354 11.29 11.47 -18.45
C THR A 354 12.53 11.38 -17.57
N ASP A 355 12.64 10.33 -16.76
CA ASP A 355 13.78 10.08 -15.89
C ASP A 355 14.73 9.08 -16.57
N LEU A 356 15.88 9.56 -17.06
CA LEU A 356 16.87 8.71 -17.72
C LEU A 356 17.46 7.69 -16.75
N THR A 357 17.78 8.11 -15.53
CA THR A 357 18.46 7.28 -14.54
C THR A 357 17.60 6.08 -14.18
N LEU A 358 16.32 6.31 -13.87
CA LEU A 358 15.39 5.21 -13.57
C LEU A 358 15.21 4.25 -14.76
N VAL A 359 15.23 4.76 -15.99
CA VAL A 359 15.10 3.94 -17.20
C VAL A 359 16.36 3.11 -17.46
N GLN A 360 17.54 3.72 -17.31
CA GLN A 360 18.83 3.05 -17.43
C GLN A 360 18.96 1.94 -16.40
N ASP A 361 18.74 2.27 -15.12
CA ASP A 361 18.89 1.32 -14.03
C ASP A 361 17.90 0.15 -14.15
N ALA A 362 16.66 0.41 -14.59
CA ALA A 362 15.68 -0.64 -14.86
C ALA A 362 16.10 -1.56 -16.03
N CYS A 363 16.63 -0.98 -17.13
CA CYS A 363 17.13 -1.77 -18.26
C CYS A 363 18.35 -2.60 -17.87
N GLU A 364 19.27 -2.03 -17.11
CA GLU A 364 20.45 -2.72 -16.58
C GLU A 364 20.04 -3.87 -15.66
N ALA A 365 19.12 -3.64 -14.73
CA ALA A 365 18.62 -4.68 -13.83
C ALA A 365 17.97 -5.86 -14.59
N ILE A 366 17.26 -5.60 -15.69
CA ILE A 366 16.69 -6.66 -16.54
C ILE A 366 17.79 -7.44 -17.26
N ASN A 367 18.77 -6.73 -17.84
CA ASN A 367 19.79 -7.34 -18.67
C ASN A 367 20.86 -8.08 -17.87
N GLN A 368 21.10 -7.69 -16.62
CA GLN A 368 22.10 -8.29 -15.75
C GLN A 368 21.66 -9.63 -15.13
N ARG A 369 20.39 -10.06 -15.31
CA ARG A 369 19.77 -11.30 -14.78
C ARG A 369 20.37 -11.73 -13.44
N ASP A 370 19.74 -11.32 -12.34
CA ASP A 370 20.14 -11.69 -10.96
C ASP A 370 20.66 -13.16 -10.92
N GLU A 371 21.98 -13.34 -10.73
CA GLU A 371 22.63 -14.64 -10.49
C GLU A 371 22.09 -15.30 -9.22
#